data_AF-A0A376FBJ4-F1
#
_entry.id   AF-A0A376FBJ4-F1
#
_cell.length_a   1.000
_cell.length_b   1.000
_cell.length_c   1.000
_cell.angle_alpha   90.00
_cell.angle_beta   90.00
_cell.angle_gamma   90.00
#
_symmetry.space_group_name_H-M   'P 1'
#
loop_
_entity.id
_entity.type
_entity.pdbx_description
1 polymer ?
#
loop_
_entity_poly.entity_id
_entity_poly.type
_entity_poly.pdbx_seq_one_letter_code
_entity_poly.pdbx_strand_id
1 'polypeptide(L)'
;MEERSSFNLLGLLPEVVETIEEQAERAWIQYQGFKTEIDKHIYLRNIQDTNETLFYRLVQNHLEEMMPVIYTPTVGAACERFSEIYRRSRGVFISYQNRHNMDDILQNVPNHNIKVIVVTDGERILGLGDQGHWRDGDPNR
;
A
#
# COMPACT_ATOMS: atom_id res chain seq x y z
N MET A 1 -18.11 -15.20 14.49
CA MET A 1 -19.56 -14.96 14.32
C MET A 1 -20.03 -13.75 15.10
N GLU A 2 -19.65 -13.60 16.37
CA GLU A 2 -20.03 -12.46 17.21
C GLU A 2 -19.68 -11.09 16.58
N GLU A 3 -18.44 -10.89 16.13
CA GLU A 3 -18.04 -9.66 15.43
C GLU A 3 -18.90 -9.36 14.20
N ARG A 4 -19.26 -10.38 13.41
CA ARG A 4 -20.11 -10.18 12.21
C ARG A 4 -21.48 -9.64 12.58
N SER A 5 -22.04 -10.09 13.70
CA SER A 5 -23.31 -9.57 14.23
C SER A 5 -23.14 -8.16 14.78
N SER A 6 -22.13 -7.94 15.63
CA SER A 6 -21.91 -6.67 16.32
C SER A 6 -21.55 -5.51 15.37
N PHE A 7 -20.92 -5.80 14.22
CA PHE A 7 -20.51 -4.80 13.23
C PHE A 7 -21.37 -4.79 11.96
N ASN A 8 -22.55 -5.42 11.96
CA ASN A 8 -23.47 -5.47 10.81
C ASN A 8 -22.84 -6.04 9.52
N LEU A 9 -22.02 -7.08 9.65
CA LEU A 9 -21.33 -7.76 8.53
C LEU A 9 -22.03 -9.06 8.09
N LEU A 10 -23.13 -9.45 8.75
CA LEU A 10 -23.91 -10.63 8.38
C LEU A 10 -24.41 -10.52 6.93
N GLY A 11 -24.14 -11.54 6.12
CA GLY A 11 -24.49 -11.56 4.69
C GLY A 11 -23.53 -10.81 3.76
N LEU A 12 -22.57 -10.04 4.29
CA LEU A 12 -21.56 -9.32 3.51
C LEU A 12 -20.26 -10.12 3.31
N LEU A 13 -20.10 -11.22 4.05
CA LEU A 13 -18.95 -12.11 3.98
C LEU A 13 -19.42 -13.56 3.80
N PRO A 14 -18.62 -14.42 3.13
CA PRO A 14 -18.87 -15.86 3.11
C PRO A 14 -19.06 -16.42 4.52
N GLU A 15 -19.87 -17.47 4.67
CA GLU A 15 -20.17 -18.06 5.99
C GLU A 15 -18.90 -18.56 6.70
N VAL A 16 -17.99 -19.16 5.92
CA VAL A 16 -16.69 -19.65 6.37
C VAL A 16 -15.93 -18.57 7.14
N VAL A 17 -15.41 -18.94 8.31
CA VAL A 17 -14.52 -18.12 9.12
C VAL A 17 -13.12 -18.67 8.94
N GLU A 18 -12.26 -17.94 8.23
CA GLU A 18 -10.86 -18.30 8.01
C GLU A 18 -9.98 -17.70 9.12
N THR A 19 -8.98 -18.47 9.56
CA THR A 19 -7.86 -18.00 10.39
C THR A 19 -6.90 -17.11 9.58
N ILE A 20 -6.04 -16.35 10.27
CA ILE A 20 -5.05 -15.52 9.58
C ILE A 20 -4.01 -16.37 8.84
N GLU A 21 -3.73 -17.57 9.33
CA GLU A 21 -2.85 -18.55 8.70
C GLU A 21 -3.44 -19.08 7.38
N GLU A 22 -4.73 -19.44 7.35
CA GLU A 22 -5.41 -19.88 6.13
C GLU A 22 -5.48 -18.76 5.08
N GLN A 23 -5.74 -17.52 5.52
CA GLN A 23 -5.72 -16.35 4.64
C GLN A 23 -4.32 -16.09 4.08
N ALA A 24 -3.27 -16.23 4.91
CA ALA A 24 -1.88 -16.06 4.48
C ALA A 24 -1.46 -17.13 3.48
N GLU A 25 -1.83 -18.40 3.69
CA GLU A 25 -1.56 -19.49 2.75
C GLU A 25 -2.25 -19.24 1.40
N ARG A 26 -3.52 -18.82 1.42
CA ARG A 26 -4.25 -18.47 0.20
C ARG A 26 -3.62 -17.28 -0.53
N ALA A 27 -3.16 -16.27 0.21
CA ALA A 27 -2.47 -15.13 -0.36
C ALA A 27 -1.09 -15.49 -0.93
N TRP A 28 -0.39 -16.43 -0.28
CA TRP A 28 0.88 -16.97 -0.73
C TRP A 28 0.74 -17.72 -2.06
N ILE A 29 -0.24 -18.62 -2.18
CA ILE A 29 -0.52 -19.35 -3.43
C ILE A 29 -0.82 -18.37 -4.58
N GLN A 30 -1.60 -17.32 -4.31
CA GLN A 30 -1.88 -16.28 -5.31
C GLN A 30 -0.61 -15.50 -5.69
N TYR A 31 0.22 -15.15 -4.71
CA TYR A 31 1.49 -14.46 -4.93
C TYR A 31 2.41 -15.25 -5.88
N GLN A 32 2.52 -16.57 -5.67
CA GLN A 32 3.32 -17.46 -6.50
C GLN A 32 2.80 -17.57 -7.95
N GLY A 33 1.53 -17.27 -8.19
CA GLY A 33 0.93 -17.27 -9.52
C GLY A 33 1.40 -16.10 -10.42
N PHE A 34 1.95 -15.03 -9.84
CA PHE A 34 2.44 -13.89 -10.59
C PHE A 34 3.84 -14.14 -11.16
N LYS A 35 4.03 -13.78 -12.43
CA LYS A 35 5.25 -14.08 -13.19
C LYS A 35 6.29 -12.97 -13.14
N THR A 36 5.88 -11.73 -12.86
CA THR A 36 6.76 -10.57 -12.84
C THR A 36 6.81 -9.95 -11.45
N GLU A 37 7.96 -9.38 -11.11
CA GLU A 37 8.16 -8.73 -9.80
C GLU A 37 7.26 -7.50 -9.64
N ILE A 38 6.94 -6.79 -10.73
CA ILE A 38 6.01 -5.65 -10.69
C ILE A 38 4.57 -6.10 -10.39
N ASP A 39 4.12 -7.23 -10.95
CA ASP A 39 2.79 -7.77 -10.66
C ASP A 39 2.70 -8.23 -9.20
N LYS A 40 3.75 -8.89 -8.70
CA LYS A 40 3.89 -9.26 -7.29
C LYS A 40 3.86 -8.03 -6.39
N HIS A 41 4.56 -6.95 -6.76
CA HIS A 41 4.53 -5.68 -6.02
C HIS A 41 3.12 -5.11 -5.95
N ILE A 42 2.44 -5.00 -7.10
CA ILE A 42 1.06 -4.51 -7.17
C ILE A 42 0.14 -5.39 -6.30
N TYR A 43 0.30 -6.71 -6.36
CA TYR A 43 -0.48 -7.64 -5.54
C TYR A 43 -0.29 -7.41 -4.04
N LEU A 44 0.96 -7.35 -3.57
CA LEU A 44 1.28 -7.09 -2.17
C LEU A 44 0.74 -5.72 -1.70
N ARG A 45 0.81 -4.70 -2.55
CA ARG A 45 0.21 -3.38 -2.29
C ARG A 45 -1.30 -3.45 -2.14
N ASN A 46 -2.00 -4.22 -2.98
CA ASN A 46 -3.45 -4.39 -2.85
C ASN A 46 -3.84 -5.08 -1.53
N ILE A 47 -3.07 -6.07 -1.08
CA ILE A 47 -3.30 -6.70 0.24
C ILE A 47 -3.12 -5.66 1.32
N GLN A 48 -2.04 -4.88 1.27
CA GLN A 48 -1.78 -3.83 2.26
C GLN A 48 -2.93 -2.83 2.37
N ASP A 49 -3.52 -2.42 1.23
CA ASP A 49 -4.63 -1.48 1.21
C ASP A 49 -5.99 -2.09 1.59
N THR A 50 -6.07 -3.42 1.77
CA THR A 50 -7.32 -4.15 2.07
C THR A 50 -7.31 -4.74 3.49
N ASN A 51 -6.19 -5.35 3.89
CA ASN A 51 -5.98 -5.93 5.20
C ASN A 51 -4.50 -5.83 5.57
N GLU A 52 -4.15 -4.77 6.30
CA GLU A 52 -2.78 -4.52 6.75
C GLU A 52 -2.22 -5.65 7.62
N THR A 53 -3.05 -6.25 8.48
CA THR A 53 -2.63 -7.36 9.36
C THR A 53 -2.21 -8.57 8.53
N LEU A 54 -3.00 -8.92 7.50
CA LEU A 54 -2.66 -10.01 6.57
C LEU A 54 -1.40 -9.70 5.78
N PHE A 55 -1.23 -8.46 5.30
CA PHE A 55 -0.01 -8.05 4.59
C PHE A 55 1.24 -8.29 5.44
N TYR A 56 1.25 -7.80 6.69
CA TYR A 56 2.42 -7.96 7.55
C TYR A 56 2.64 -9.43 7.95
N ARG A 57 1.57 -10.21 8.18
CA ARG A 57 1.68 -11.65 8.43
C ARG A 57 2.34 -12.38 7.26
N LEU A 58 1.87 -12.12 6.04
CA LEU A 58 2.39 -12.75 4.82
C LEU A 58 3.87 -12.40 4.59
N VAL A 59 4.22 -11.11 4.69
CA VAL A 59 5.60 -10.64 4.53
C VAL A 59 6.51 -11.23 5.60
N GLN A 60 6.04 -11.35 6.85
CA GLN A 60 6.84 -11.96 7.92
C GLN A 60 7.15 -13.43 7.65
N ASN A 61 6.21 -14.18 7.06
CA ASN A 61 6.40 -15.59 6.75
C ASN A 61 7.40 -15.82 5.59
N HIS A 62 7.50 -14.86 4.65
CA HIS A 62 8.30 -14.99 3.42
C HIS A 62 9.21 -13.78 3.20
N LEU A 63 9.82 -13.27 4.28
CA LEU A 63 10.51 -11.98 4.27
C LEU A 63 11.63 -11.93 3.23
N GLU A 64 12.47 -12.95 3.14
CA GLU A 64 13.60 -12.98 2.20
C GLU A 64 13.14 -12.89 0.74
N GLU A 65 12.02 -13.53 0.39
CA GLU A 65 11.47 -13.51 -0.97
C GLU A 65 10.73 -12.21 -1.29
N MET A 66 10.03 -11.65 -0.30
CA MET A 66 9.21 -10.45 -0.51
C MET A 66 9.99 -9.14 -0.35
N MET A 67 11.11 -9.14 0.38
CA MET A 67 11.94 -7.96 0.59
C MET A 67 12.37 -7.27 -0.72
N PRO A 68 12.92 -7.97 -1.74
CA PRO A 68 13.27 -7.33 -3.01
C PRO A 68 12.07 -6.86 -3.85
N VAL A 69 10.86 -7.33 -3.52
CA VAL A 69 9.60 -6.94 -4.19
C VAL A 69 9.00 -5.68 -3.56
N ILE A 70 8.97 -5.61 -2.23
CA ILE A 70 8.43 -4.44 -1.50
C ILE A 70 9.44 -3.29 -1.41
N TYR A 71 10.72 -3.56 -1.68
CA TYR A 71 11.81 -2.59 -1.66
C TYR A 71 12.67 -2.67 -2.92
N THR A 72 13.95 -2.33 -2.83
CA THR A 72 14.88 -2.36 -3.96
C THR A 72 15.14 -3.78 -4.45
N PRO A 73 15.16 -4.04 -5.77
CA PRO A 73 15.09 -3.05 -6.86
C PRO A 73 13.66 -2.73 -7.33
N THR A 74 12.67 -3.56 -7.02
CA THR A 74 11.33 -3.52 -7.64
C THR A 74 10.57 -2.24 -7.35
N VAL A 75 10.71 -1.68 -6.14
CA VAL A 75 10.09 -0.41 -5.78
C VAL A 75 10.54 0.72 -6.71
N GLY A 76 11.78 0.71 -7.18
CA GLY A 76 12.28 1.70 -8.14
C GLY A 76 11.51 1.66 -9.47
N ALA A 77 11.26 0.46 -10.00
CA ALA A 77 10.46 0.28 -11.21
C ALA A 77 8.98 0.64 -10.99
N ALA A 78 8.43 0.34 -9.80
CA ALA A 78 7.07 0.73 -9.44
C ALA A 78 6.93 2.25 -9.34
N CYS A 79 7.95 2.92 -8.81
CA CYS A 79 8.08 4.36 -8.70
C CYS A 79 8.11 5.03 -10.09
N GLU A 80 8.90 4.53 -11.04
CA GLU A 80 8.93 5.04 -12.43
C GLU A 80 7.57 4.91 -13.14
N ARG A 81 6.79 3.89 -12.80
CA ARG A 81 5.49 3.59 -13.41
C ARG A 81 4.29 3.95 -12.54
N PHE A 82 4.51 4.74 -11.48
CA PHE A 82 3.51 4.95 -10.43
C PHE A 82 2.17 5.44 -10.97
N SER A 83 2.17 6.39 -11.91
CA SER A 83 0.96 6.92 -12.56
C SER A 83 0.14 5.85 -13.25
N GLU A 84 0.79 4.88 -13.90
CA GLU A 84 0.13 3.81 -14.65
C GLU A 84 -0.49 2.76 -13.72
N ILE A 85 0.18 2.48 -12.59
CA ILE A 85 -0.20 1.42 -11.65
C ILE A 85 -0.98 1.94 -10.44
N TYR A 86 -1.27 3.24 -10.41
CA TYR A 86 -1.95 3.91 -9.32
C TYR A 86 -3.37 3.35 -9.12
N ARG A 87 -3.72 3.00 -7.88
CA ARG A 87 -5.04 2.42 -7.54
C ARG A 87 -5.72 3.12 -6.38
N ARG A 88 -4.98 3.42 -5.32
CA ARG A 88 -5.48 4.08 -4.11
C ARG A 88 -4.41 5.02 -3.58
N SER A 89 -4.84 6.16 -3.05
CA SER A 89 -3.95 7.07 -2.34
C SER A 89 -3.54 6.44 -1.02
N ARG A 90 -2.23 6.45 -0.74
CA ARG A 90 -1.71 6.10 0.59
C ARG A 90 -0.65 7.11 0.99
N GLY A 91 -0.74 7.59 2.22
CA GLY A 91 0.06 8.72 2.70
C GLY A 91 -0.64 10.06 2.44
N VAL A 92 0.11 11.14 2.67
CA VAL A 92 -0.37 12.51 2.56
C VAL A 92 0.44 13.23 1.50
N PHE A 93 -0.23 13.91 0.58
CA PHE A 93 0.39 14.69 -0.48
C PHE A 93 0.19 16.17 -0.18
N ILE A 94 1.29 16.92 -0.05
CA ILE A 94 1.28 18.37 0.18
C ILE A 94 2.05 19.03 -0.95
N SER A 95 1.33 19.76 -1.81
CA SER A 95 1.92 20.56 -2.87
C SER A 95 2.26 21.97 -2.37
N TYR A 96 3.14 22.67 -3.07
CA TYR A 96 3.51 24.05 -2.73
C TYR A 96 2.30 25.01 -2.75
N GLN A 97 1.31 24.75 -3.60
CA GLN A 97 0.05 25.49 -3.67
C GLN A 97 -0.70 25.45 -2.33
N ASN A 98 -0.57 24.34 -1.59
CA ASN A 98 -1.24 24.10 -0.33
C ASN A 98 -0.46 24.57 0.91
N ARG A 99 0.66 25.32 0.73
CA ARG A 99 1.55 25.75 1.83
C ARG A 99 0.87 26.50 2.98
N HIS A 100 -0.29 27.10 2.74
CA HIS A 100 -1.06 27.83 3.76
C HIS A 100 -2.19 27.00 4.39
N ASN A 101 -2.46 25.81 3.85
CA ASN A 101 -3.55 24.91 4.29
C ASN A 101 -2.97 23.61 4.88
N MET A 102 -1.71 23.62 5.35
CA MET A 102 -1.03 22.42 5.83
C MET A 102 -1.74 21.83 7.06
N ASP A 103 -2.19 22.67 7.98
CA ASP A 103 -2.89 22.22 9.18
C ASP A 103 -4.19 21.49 8.83
N ASP A 104 -4.97 22.02 7.88
CA ASP A 104 -6.21 21.39 7.41
C ASP A 104 -5.91 20.04 6.74
N ILE A 105 -4.85 19.95 5.93
CA ILE A 105 -4.46 18.70 5.28
C ILE A 105 -4.05 17.64 6.30
N LEU A 106 -3.28 18.02 7.32
CA LEU A 106 -2.85 17.09 8.37
C LEU A 106 -4.02 16.66 9.27
N GLN A 107 -5.02 17.52 9.48
CA GLN A 107 -6.24 17.18 10.21
C GLN A 107 -7.12 16.16 9.47
N ASN A 108 -7.01 16.07 8.14
CA ASN A 108 -7.72 15.05 7.35
C ASN A 108 -7.15 13.63 7.53
N VAL A 109 -6.00 13.45 8.19
CA VAL A 109 -5.45 12.13 8.46
C VAL A 109 -6.29 11.42 9.53
N PRO A 110 -6.88 10.25 9.24
CA PRO A 110 -7.82 9.59 10.16
C PRO A 110 -7.14 9.06 11.44
N ASN A 111 -5.82 8.84 11.41
CA ASN A 111 -5.05 8.34 12.53
C ASN A 111 -4.61 9.48 13.44
N HIS A 112 -5.25 9.63 14.61
CA HIS A 112 -5.00 10.73 15.55
C HIS A 112 -3.67 10.66 16.33
N ASN A 113 -2.92 9.56 16.27
CA ASN A 113 -1.70 9.36 17.07
C ASN A 113 -0.53 8.87 16.21
N ILE A 114 -0.02 9.74 15.34
CA ILE A 114 1.14 9.45 14.49
C ILE A 114 2.43 9.53 15.33
N LYS A 115 3.27 8.49 15.21
CA LYS A 115 4.57 8.41 15.92
C LYS A 115 5.78 8.52 15.00
N VAL A 116 5.62 8.15 13.73
CA VAL A 116 6.69 8.11 12.74
C VAL A 116 6.16 8.72 11.45
N ILE A 117 6.93 9.65 10.88
CA ILE A 117 6.66 10.24 9.57
C ILE A 117 7.88 9.97 8.71
N VAL A 118 7.64 9.43 7.51
CA VAL A 118 8.64 9.33 6.45
C VAL A 118 8.22 10.33 5.37
N VAL A 119 9.09 11.28 5.06
CA VAL A 119 8.83 12.36 4.10
C VAL A 119 9.88 12.35 3.00
N THR A 120 9.44 12.60 1.77
CA THR A 120 10.28 12.79 0.59
C THR A 120 9.65 13.86 -0.29
N ASP A 121 10.48 14.68 -0.93
CA ASP A 121 10.07 15.64 -1.97
C ASP A 121 10.11 15.01 -3.38
N GLY A 122 10.61 13.78 -3.49
CA GLY A 122 10.73 13.05 -4.76
C GLY A 122 11.88 13.49 -5.65
N GLU A 123 12.68 14.49 -5.25
CA GLU A 123 13.81 15.00 -6.06
C GLU A 123 14.93 13.96 -6.19
N ARG A 124 15.01 13.00 -5.26
CA ARG A 124 15.99 11.93 -5.32
C ARG A 124 15.47 10.62 -4.76
N ILE A 125 14.93 9.79 -5.65
CA ILE A 125 14.45 8.46 -5.29
C ILE A 125 15.51 7.45 -5.69
N LEU A 126 16.22 6.92 -4.69
CA LEU A 126 17.35 6.01 -4.87
C LEU A 126 18.42 6.61 -5.81
N GLY A 127 18.98 5.81 -6.72
CA GLY A 127 19.93 6.23 -7.76
C GLY A 127 19.27 6.62 -9.08
N LEU A 128 17.95 6.83 -9.12
CA LEU A 128 17.16 7.00 -10.35
C LEU A 128 16.99 8.47 -10.80
N GLY A 129 17.64 9.42 -10.13
CA GLY A 129 17.52 10.85 -10.44
C GLY A 129 16.23 11.49 -9.91
N ASP A 130 15.86 12.63 -10.48
CA ASP A 130 14.63 13.36 -10.15
C ASP A 130 13.40 12.61 -10.68
N GLN A 131 12.53 12.21 -9.75
CA GLN A 131 11.28 11.52 -10.06
C GLN A 131 10.05 12.39 -9.76
N GLY A 132 10.24 13.62 -9.25
CA GLY A 132 9.21 14.62 -8.97
C GLY A 132 7.87 14.05 -8.47
N HIS A 133 6.77 14.72 -8.82
CA HIS A 133 5.42 14.30 -8.49
C HIS A 133 4.98 13.12 -9.38
N TRP A 134 5.58 11.93 -9.26
CA TRP A 134 5.22 10.67 -9.93
C TRP A 134 4.43 10.84 -11.26
N ARG A 135 5.16 11.19 -12.32
CA ARG A 135 4.86 11.90 -13.58
C ARG A 135 3.48 12.03 -14.28
N ASP A 136 2.31 11.52 -13.84
CA ASP A 136 0.99 11.80 -14.49
C ASP A 136 -0.21 11.30 -13.63
N GLY A 137 -0.34 11.78 -12.39
CA GLY A 137 -1.44 11.40 -11.49
C GLY A 137 -2.35 12.54 -11.00
N ASP A 138 -2.16 13.76 -11.50
CA ASP A 138 -2.93 14.93 -11.09
C ASP A 138 -4.10 15.19 -12.08
N PRO A 139 -5.38 15.07 -11.65
CA PRO A 139 -6.53 15.39 -12.50
C PRO A 139 -6.79 16.90 -12.65
N ASN A 140 -6.03 17.79 -12.01
CA ASN A 140 -6.28 19.23 -11.96
C ASN A 140 -5.16 20.09 -12.57
N ARG A 141 -4.62 19.66 -13.72
CA ARG A 141 -4.03 20.58 -14.71
C ARG A 141 -4.87 20.64 -15.98
#